data_AF-A0A0J7JCT4-F1
#
_entry.id   AF-A0A0J7JCT4-F1
#
_cell.length_a   1.000
_cell.length_b   1.000
_cell.length_c   1.000
_cell.angle_alpha   90.00
_cell.angle_beta   90.00
_cell.angle_gamma   90.00
#
_symmetry.space_group_name_H-M   'P 1'
#
loop_
_entity.id
_entity.type
_entity.pdbx_description
1 polymer ?
#
loop_
_entity_poly.entity_id
_entity_poly.type
_entity_poly.pdbx_seq_one_letter_code
_entity_poly.pdbx_strand_id
1 'polypeptide(L)'
;MDTELSSEEERLVFIIRATNVVETMMKRVISAFIEAPEHRLGFVNSYLLNNSTMSFGAKVKLILVIAKELSLKVDKNAFHVLLSRRNAFAHQDHLESVRLMSQPDGTPNVSFVVESIKSSGTLEAVSQKQAFSEFVRAHAGVESDLNRLIASLEK
;
A
#
# COMPACT_ATOMS: atom_id res chain seq x y z
N MET A 1 -1.62 26.12 13.92
CA MET A 1 -2.75 25.20 13.76
C MET A 1 -2.99 24.88 12.28
N ASP A 2 -2.97 25.87 11.39
CA ASP A 2 -3.12 25.66 9.93
C ASP A 2 -2.00 24.81 9.27
N THR A 3 -0.77 24.87 9.79
CA THR A 3 0.38 24.16 9.21
C THR A 3 0.37 22.65 9.44
N GLU A 4 -0.19 22.17 10.55
CA GLU A 4 -0.21 20.73 10.87
C GLU A 4 -1.32 20.01 10.10
N LEU A 5 -2.51 20.61 10.01
CA LEU A 5 -3.62 20.10 9.18
C LEU A 5 -3.22 19.99 7.71
N SER A 6 -2.55 21.03 7.16
CA SER A 6 -1.99 21.00 5.80
C SER A 6 -1.04 19.82 5.60
N SER A 7 -0.20 19.52 6.61
CA SER A 7 0.78 18.43 6.51
C SER A 7 0.14 17.04 6.57
N GLU A 8 -0.99 16.88 7.25
CA GLU A 8 -1.73 15.62 7.32
C GLU A 8 -2.48 15.33 6.02
N GLU A 9 -3.13 16.35 5.47
CA GLU A 9 -3.79 16.28 4.16
C GLU A 9 -2.78 15.95 3.06
N GLU A 10 -1.62 16.58 3.05
CA GLU A 10 -0.53 16.28 2.12
C GLU A 10 -0.08 14.81 2.21
N ARG A 11 0.06 14.27 3.43
CA ARG A 11 0.42 12.85 3.64
C ARG A 11 -0.66 11.91 3.14
N LEU A 12 -1.93 12.19 3.43
CA LEU A 12 -3.05 11.39 2.97
C LEU A 12 -3.13 11.37 1.44
N VAL A 13 -3.01 12.54 0.81
CA VAL A 13 -2.98 12.70 -0.65
C VAL A 13 -1.79 11.92 -1.24
N PHE A 14 -0.61 12.02 -0.63
CA PHE A 14 0.56 11.24 -1.04
C PHE A 14 0.30 9.73 -0.96
N ILE A 15 -0.23 9.22 0.15
CA ILE A 15 -0.52 7.81 0.36
C ILE A 15 -1.49 7.28 -0.71
N ILE A 16 -2.56 8.03 -1.00
CA ILE A 16 -3.55 7.65 -2.00
C ILE A 16 -2.90 7.60 -3.39
N ARG A 17 -2.14 8.64 -3.77
CA ARG A 17 -1.45 8.70 -5.06
C ARG A 17 -0.44 7.57 -5.22
N ALA A 18 0.41 7.35 -4.22
CA ALA A 18 1.41 6.30 -4.20
C ALA A 18 0.78 4.90 -4.34
N THR A 19 -0.34 4.65 -3.64
CA THR A 19 -1.07 3.38 -3.76
C THR A 19 -1.65 3.16 -5.17
N ASN A 20 -2.16 4.23 -5.81
CA ASN A 20 -2.68 4.17 -7.18
C ASN A 20 -1.56 3.90 -8.21
N VAL A 21 -0.37 4.45 -7.99
CA VAL A 21 0.81 4.16 -8.82
C VAL A 21 1.17 2.68 -8.71
N VAL A 22 1.29 2.15 -7.49
CA VAL A 22 1.54 0.71 -7.26
C VAL A 22 0.47 -0.15 -7.93
N GLU A 23 -0.80 0.23 -7.85
CA GLU A 23 -1.87 -0.49 -8.54
C GLU A 23 -1.70 -0.49 -10.06
N THR A 24 -1.34 0.65 -10.63
CA THR A 24 -1.07 0.77 -12.08
C THR A 24 0.10 -0.12 -12.50
N MET A 25 1.15 -0.18 -11.70
CA MET A 25 2.29 -1.08 -11.93
C MET A 25 1.88 -2.55 -11.83
N MET A 26 1.05 -2.93 -10.85
CA MET A 26 0.53 -4.30 -10.76
C MET A 26 -0.29 -4.69 -12.00
N LYS A 27 -1.13 -3.78 -12.50
CA LYS A 27 -1.90 -4.00 -13.74
C LYS A 27 -0.99 -4.22 -14.94
N ARG A 28 0.10 -3.45 -15.03
CA ARG A 28 1.14 -3.61 -16.07
C ARG A 28 1.82 -4.97 -15.97
N VAL A 29 2.27 -5.39 -14.79
CA VAL A 29 2.89 -6.72 -14.57
C VAL A 29 1.94 -7.84 -15.01
N ILE A 30 0.68 -7.79 -14.56
CA ILE A 30 -0.30 -8.84 -14.86
C ILE A 30 -0.58 -8.87 -16.38
N SER A 31 -0.79 -7.71 -17.01
CA SER A 31 -1.08 -7.62 -18.44
C SER A 31 0.09 -8.08 -19.31
N ALA A 32 1.33 -7.75 -18.91
CA ALA A 32 2.54 -8.19 -19.59
C ALA A 32 2.73 -9.71 -19.45
N PHE A 33 2.51 -10.28 -18.25
CA PHE A 33 2.67 -11.71 -18.02
C PHE A 33 1.69 -12.57 -18.83
N ILE A 34 0.45 -12.11 -19.01
CA ILE A 34 -0.55 -12.84 -19.82
C ILE A 34 -0.46 -12.51 -21.32
N GLU A 35 0.52 -11.69 -21.72
CA GLU A 35 0.68 -11.20 -23.10
C GLU A 35 -0.63 -10.66 -23.68
N ALA A 36 -1.33 -9.82 -22.89
CA ALA A 36 -2.65 -9.33 -23.26
C ALA A 36 -2.60 -8.64 -24.63
N PRO A 37 -3.40 -9.08 -25.63
CA PRO A 37 -3.38 -8.48 -26.96
C PRO A 37 -3.71 -6.99 -26.90
N GLU A 38 -3.05 -6.18 -27.73
CA GLU A 38 -3.16 -4.71 -27.70
C GLU A 38 -4.62 -4.23 -27.78
N HIS A 39 -5.42 -4.82 -28.67
CA HIS A 39 -6.84 -4.52 -28.84
C HIS A 39 -7.71 -4.88 -27.61
N ARG A 40 -7.20 -5.65 -26.64
CA ARG A 40 -7.90 -6.02 -25.39
C ARG A 40 -7.32 -5.35 -24.15
N LEU A 41 -6.17 -4.67 -24.24
CA LEU A 41 -5.52 -4.04 -23.09
C LEU A 41 -6.44 -3.05 -22.36
N GLY A 42 -7.25 -2.30 -23.11
CA GLY A 42 -8.25 -1.39 -22.53
C GLY A 42 -9.26 -2.12 -21.65
N PHE A 43 -9.77 -3.26 -22.11
CA PHE A 43 -10.68 -4.12 -21.33
C PHE A 43 -9.99 -4.71 -20.10
N VAL A 44 -8.80 -5.30 -20.28
CA VAL A 44 -8.05 -5.92 -19.19
C VAL A 44 -7.72 -4.93 -18.09
N ASN A 45 -7.13 -3.78 -18.43
CA ASN A 45 -6.68 -2.80 -17.42
C ASN A 45 -7.83 -2.03 -16.77
N SER A 46 -8.84 -1.63 -17.55
CA SER A 46 -9.89 -0.71 -17.08
C SER A 46 -11.08 -1.42 -16.45
N TYR A 47 -11.34 -2.68 -16.83
CA TYR A 47 -12.50 -3.44 -16.36
C TYR A 47 -12.10 -4.67 -15.55
N LEU A 48 -11.25 -5.55 -16.10
CA LEU A 48 -10.91 -6.81 -15.43
C LEU A 48 -10.03 -6.58 -14.18
N LEU A 49 -8.98 -5.77 -14.31
CA LEU A 49 -8.02 -5.51 -13.24
C LEU A 49 -8.37 -4.28 -12.38
N ASN A 50 -9.52 -3.66 -12.65
CA ASN A 50 -10.05 -2.57 -11.84
C ASN A 50 -10.32 -3.04 -10.40
N ASN A 51 -10.07 -2.20 -9.39
CA ASN A 51 -10.34 -2.53 -7.99
C ASN A 51 -11.78 -2.95 -7.69
N SER A 52 -12.76 -2.45 -8.45
CA SER A 52 -14.17 -2.86 -8.31
C SER A 52 -14.44 -4.30 -8.76
N THR A 53 -13.61 -4.84 -9.66
CA THR A 53 -13.74 -6.20 -10.21
C THR A 53 -12.78 -7.16 -9.52
N MET A 54 -11.51 -6.75 -9.42
CA MET A 54 -10.44 -7.50 -8.78
C MET A 54 -9.81 -6.60 -7.71
N SER A 55 -9.92 -6.96 -6.44
CA SER A 55 -9.39 -6.14 -5.34
C SER A 55 -7.87 -5.99 -5.39
N PHE A 56 -7.31 -4.99 -4.69
CA PHE A 56 -5.86 -4.83 -4.53
C PHE A 56 -5.21 -6.12 -3.99
N GLY A 57 -5.79 -6.71 -2.95
CA GLY A 57 -5.28 -7.96 -2.37
C GLY A 57 -5.32 -9.17 -3.33
N ALA A 58 -6.32 -9.24 -4.22
CA ALA A 58 -6.35 -10.27 -5.26
C ALA A 58 -5.22 -10.07 -6.27
N LYS A 59 -4.94 -8.83 -6.68
CA LYS A 59 -3.79 -8.50 -7.53
C LYS A 59 -2.46 -8.87 -6.86
N VAL A 60 -2.29 -8.57 -5.56
CA VAL A 60 -1.09 -9.00 -4.81
C VAL A 60 -0.88 -10.52 -4.89
N LYS A 61 -1.95 -11.32 -4.72
CA LYS A 61 -1.85 -12.78 -4.85
C LYS A 61 -1.37 -13.19 -6.24
N LEU A 62 -1.89 -12.59 -7.30
CA LEU A 62 -1.43 -12.84 -8.67
C LEU A 62 0.03 -12.44 -8.87
N ILE A 63 0.44 -11.27 -8.38
CA ILE A 63 1.83 -10.81 -8.44
C ILE A 63 2.78 -11.82 -7.77
N LEU A 64 2.42 -12.37 -6.61
CA LEU A 64 3.24 -13.38 -5.93
C LEU A 64 3.34 -14.69 -6.71
N VAL A 65 2.26 -15.09 -7.39
CA VAL A 65 2.27 -16.27 -8.29
C VAL A 65 3.17 -16.00 -9.50
N ILE A 66 3.00 -14.85 -10.17
CA ILE A 66 3.82 -14.43 -11.31
C ILE A 66 5.31 -14.39 -10.91
N ALA A 67 5.63 -13.79 -9.77
CA ALA A 67 6.99 -13.74 -9.26
C ALA A 67 7.59 -15.13 -9.05
N LYS A 68 6.79 -16.07 -8.52
CA LYS A 68 7.20 -17.47 -8.35
C LYS A 68 7.48 -18.15 -9.70
N GLU A 69 6.61 -17.97 -10.69
CA GLU A 69 6.80 -18.52 -12.05
C GLU A 69 8.08 -17.95 -12.70
N LEU A 70 8.36 -16.67 -12.49
CA LEU A 70 9.57 -16.00 -12.99
C LEU A 70 10.82 -16.24 -12.13
N SER A 71 10.72 -17.05 -11.07
CA SER A 71 11.80 -17.28 -10.10
C SER A 71 12.39 -15.98 -9.49
N LEU A 72 11.53 -14.97 -9.30
CA LEU A 72 11.88 -13.68 -8.69
C LEU A 72 11.34 -13.59 -7.26
N LYS A 73 12.14 -13.04 -6.36
CA LYS A 73 11.75 -12.83 -4.96
C LYS A 73 11.07 -11.46 -4.80
N VAL A 74 9.86 -11.51 -4.26
CA VAL A 74 9.03 -10.35 -3.91
C VAL A 74 8.69 -10.38 -2.42
N ASP A 75 8.75 -9.23 -1.75
CA ASP A 75 8.40 -9.12 -0.35
C ASP A 75 6.88 -9.02 -0.15
N LYS A 76 6.26 -10.16 0.15
CA LYS A 76 4.85 -10.24 0.52
C LYS A 76 4.48 -9.33 1.69
N ASN A 77 5.37 -9.18 2.68
CA ASN A 77 5.07 -8.37 3.86
C ASN A 77 5.00 -6.89 3.52
N ALA A 78 5.83 -6.41 2.58
CA ALA A 78 5.77 -5.03 2.11
C ALA A 78 4.38 -4.68 1.54
N PHE A 79 3.77 -5.55 0.72
CA PHE A 79 2.40 -5.34 0.24
C PHE A 79 1.35 -5.28 1.37
N HIS A 80 1.49 -6.14 2.38
CA HIS A 80 0.59 -6.15 3.53
C HIS A 80 0.71 -4.87 4.36
N VAL A 81 1.94 -4.42 4.64
CA VAL A 81 2.20 -3.17 5.36
C VAL A 81 1.64 -1.98 4.57
N LEU A 82 1.89 -1.93 3.26
CA LEU A 82 1.40 -0.85 2.39
C LEU A 82 -0.12 -0.72 2.46
N LEU A 83 -0.85 -1.83 2.29
CA LEU A 83 -2.32 -1.82 2.34
C LEU A 83 -2.85 -1.51 3.74
N SER A 84 -2.22 -2.09 4.77
CA SER A 84 -2.61 -1.86 6.17
C SER A 84 -2.48 -0.39 6.54
N ARG A 85 -1.34 0.23 6.23
CA ARG A 85 -1.10 1.65 6.53
C ARG A 85 -1.99 2.56 5.68
N ARG A 86 -2.19 2.28 4.39
CA ARG A 86 -3.17 3.01 3.57
C ARG A 86 -4.56 3.01 4.21
N ASN A 87 -5.02 1.85 4.68
CA ASN A 87 -6.34 1.75 5.31
C ASN A 87 -6.40 2.47 6.66
N ALA A 88 -5.34 2.40 7.46
CA ALA A 88 -5.25 3.12 8.72
C ALA A 88 -5.35 4.65 8.54
N PHE A 89 -4.74 5.19 7.48
CA PHE A 89 -4.88 6.61 7.12
C PHE A 89 -6.24 6.95 6.50
N ALA A 90 -6.84 6.05 5.71
CA ALA A 90 -8.11 6.30 5.02
C ALA A 90 -9.35 6.18 5.92
N HIS A 91 -9.25 5.43 7.02
CA HIS A 91 -10.35 5.17 7.96
C HIS A 91 -10.06 5.72 9.36
N GLN A 92 -9.17 6.70 9.46
CA GLN A 92 -8.87 7.35 10.74
C GLN A 92 -10.11 8.09 11.23
N ASP A 93 -10.56 7.79 12.46
CA ASP A 93 -11.63 8.56 13.09
C ASP A 93 -11.06 9.88 13.61
N HIS A 94 -11.37 10.99 12.94
CA HIS A 94 -10.77 12.28 13.22
C HIS A 94 -11.15 12.83 14.60
N LEU A 95 -12.24 12.34 15.21
CA LEU A 95 -12.77 12.83 16.49
C LEU A 95 -12.02 12.27 17.72
N GLU A 96 -11.31 11.14 17.61
CA GLU A 96 -10.56 10.50 18.70
C GLU A 96 -9.08 10.22 18.35
N SER A 97 -8.48 11.08 17.52
CA SER A 97 -7.15 10.85 16.96
C SER A 97 -5.98 11.13 17.90
N VAL A 98 -6.20 11.83 19.02
CA VAL A 98 -5.16 12.19 19.99
C VAL A 98 -5.14 11.18 21.13
N ARG A 99 -4.03 10.44 21.28
CA ARG A 99 -3.82 9.51 22.40
C ARG A 99 -2.51 9.78 23.14
N LEU A 100 -2.53 9.45 24.43
CA LEU A 100 -1.33 9.32 25.26
C LEU A 100 -0.64 8.00 24.93
N MET A 101 0.54 8.08 24.31
CA MET A 101 1.39 6.94 24.01
C MET A 101 2.61 6.92 24.92
N SER A 102 2.98 5.76 25.45
CA SER A 102 4.27 5.59 26.13
C SER A 102 5.40 5.52 25.10
N GLN A 103 6.38 6.40 25.21
CA GLN A 103 7.61 6.34 24.45
C GLN A 103 8.48 5.16 24.89
N PRO A 104 9.52 4.76 24.11
CA PRO A 104 10.46 3.72 24.50
C PRO A 104 11.20 3.99 25.82
N ASP A 105 11.32 5.25 26.23
CA ASP A 105 11.92 5.68 27.50
C ASP A 105 10.90 5.72 28.67
N GLY A 106 9.65 5.28 28.42
CA GLY A 106 8.56 5.27 29.40
C GLY A 106 7.88 6.62 29.59
N THR A 107 8.30 7.68 28.89
CA THR A 107 7.66 8.99 29.02
C THR A 107 6.35 9.05 28.25
N PRO A 108 5.29 9.66 28.83
CA PRO A 108 4.03 9.87 28.12
C PRO A 108 4.20 10.95 27.04
N ASN A 109 3.78 10.65 25.82
CA ASN A 109 3.70 11.61 24.73
C ASN A 109 2.28 11.69 24.18
N VAL A 110 1.79 12.91 23.96
CA VAL A 110 0.53 13.15 23.26
C VAL A 110 0.82 13.04 21.77
N SER A 111 0.16 12.12 21.08
CA SER A 111 0.43 11.87 19.66
C SER A 111 -0.86 11.60 18.89
N PHE A 112 -0.89 12.07 17.64
CA PHE A 112 -1.88 11.64 16.67
C PHE A 112 -1.61 10.19 16.25
N VAL A 113 -2.61 9.32 16.41
CA VAL A 113 -2.49 7.89 16.13
C VAL A 113 -3.40 7.47 14.99
N VAL A 114 -2.95 6.46 14.26
CA VAL A 114 -3.79 5.69 13.35
C VAL A 114 -3.97 4.29 13.91
N GLU A 115 -5.18 3.77 13.77
CA GLU A 115 -5.54 2.45 14.26
C GLU A 115 -5.59 1.45 13.11
N SER A 116 -5.14 0.24 13.39
CA SER A 116 -5.26 -0.88 12.46
C SER A 116 -5.60 -2.15 13.23
N ILE A 117 -6.49 -2.96 12.66
CA ILE A 117 -6.80 -4.28 13.20
C ILE A 117 -5.80 -5.27 12.59
N LYS A 118 -5.00 -5.91 13.45
CA LYS A 118 -4.10 -6.99 13.03
C LYS A 118 -4.90 -8.21 12.58
N SER A 119 -4.26 -9.10 11.82
CA SER A 119 -4.84 -10.40 11.45
C SER A 119 -5.24 -11.27 12.65
N SER A 120 -4.67 -11.00 13.83
CA SER A 120 -5.04 -11.59 15.13
C SER A 120 -6.35 -11.03 15.72
N GLY A 121 -6.95 -10.01 15.12
CA GLY A 121 -8.11 -9.29 15.66
C GLY A 121 -7.76 -8.24 16.73
N THR A 122 -6.47 -8.11 17.10
CA THR A 122 -6.01 -7.12 18.07
C THR A 122 -5.86 -5.75 17.42
N LEU A 123 -6.38 -4.72 18.08
CA LEU A 123 -6.25 -3.32 17.66
C LEU A 123 -4.83 -2.82 17.98
N GLU A 124 -4.15 -2.30 16.97
CA GLU A 124 -2.85 -1.66 17.07
C GLU A 124 -3.01 -0.17 16.79
N ALA A 125 -2.62 0.66 17.77
CA ALA A 125 -2.46 2.09 17.60
C ALA A 125 -0.98 2.42 17.41
N VAL A 126 -0.66 3.07 16.29
CA VAL A 126 0.68 3.56 15.98
C VAL A 126 0.62 5.05 15.68
N SER A 127 1.67 5.79 16.04
CA SER A 127 1.74 7.22 15.71
C SER A 127 1.65 7.42 14.20
N GLN A 128 0.99 8.49 13.74
CA GLN A 128 0.92 8.84 12.32
C GLN A 128 2.32 8.93 11.69
N LYS A 129 3.30 9.50 12.40
CA LYS A 129 4.69 9.61 11.92
C LYS A 129 5.30 8.23 11.66
N GLN A 130 5.12 7.29 12.58
CA GLN A 130 5.60 5.92 12.43
C GLN A 130 4.87 5.22 11.28
N ALA A 131 3.54 5.29 11.25
CA ALA A 131 2.72 4.69 10.20
C ALA A 131 3.09 5.20 8.80
N PHE A 132 3.35 6.50 8.67
CA PHE A 132 3.80 7.11 7.42
C PHE A 132 5.19 6.61 7.01
N SER A 133 6.14 6.54 7.95
CA SER A 133 7.48 6.00 7.70
C SER A 133 7.44 4.52 7.27
N GLU A 134 6.56 3.72 7.87
CA GLU A 134 6.34 2.33 7.50
C GLU A 134 5.72 2.22 6.10
N PHE A 135 4.75 3.09 5.78
CA PHE A 135 4.16 3.17 4.44
C PHE A 135 5.21 3.50 3.38
N VAL A 136 6.02 4.54 3.57
CA VAL A 136 7.05 4.97 2.60
C VAL A 136 8.07 3.86 2.34
N ARG A 137 8.52 3.17 3.40
CA ARG A 137 9.44 2.03 3.27
C ARG A 137 8.82 0.87 2.51
N ALA A 138 7.58 0.50 2.85
CA ALA A 138 6.85 -0.54 2.16
C ALA A 138 6.61 -0.20 0.68
N HIS A 139 6.26 1.06 0.39
CA HIS A 139 6.09 1.57 -0.97
C HIS A 139 7.35 1.43 -1.81
N ALA A 140 8.50 1.89 -1.31
CA ALA A 140 9.77 1.77 -2.02
C ALA A 140 10.14 0.30 -2.31
N GLY A 141 9.90 -0.61 -1.35
CA GLY A 141 10.11 -2.04 -1.55
C GLY A 141 9.21 -2.63 -2.64
N VAL A 142 7.91 -2.35 -2.56
CA VAL A 142 6.92 -2.80 -3.55
C VAL A 142 7.21 -2.26 -4.95
N GLU A 143 7.53 -0.98 -5.07
CA GLU A 143 7.86 -0.35 -6.35
C GLU A 143 9.10 -0.97 -6.99
N SER A 144 10.15 -1.20 -6.20
CA SER A 144 11.36 -1.90 -6.65
C SER A 144 11.05 -3.32 -7.13
N ASP A 145 10.24 -4.08 -6.38
CA ASP A 145 9.81 -5.43 -6.75
C ASP A 145 9.02 -5.47 -8.05
N LEU A 146 8.04 -4.56 -8.21
CA LEU A 146 7.24 -4.47 -9.42
C LEU A 146 8.05 -4.04 -10.64
N ASN A 147 8.99 -3.10 -10.49
CA ASN A 147 9.88 -2.71 -11.59
C ASN A 147 10.77 -3.87 -12.06
N ARG A 148 11.27 -4.70 -11.12
CA ARG A 148 12.04 -5.90 -11.47
C ARG A 148 11.21 -6.92 -12.26
N LEU A 149 9.94 -7.11 -11.89
CA LEU A 149 9.01 -7.97 -12.61
C LEU A 149 8.71 -7.43 -14.02
N ILE A 150 8.44 -6.13 -14.15
CA ILE A 150 8.21 -5.47 -15.45
C ILE A 150 9.42 -5.68 -16.36
N ALA A 151 10.63 -5.39 -15.88
CA ALA A 151 11.86 -5.54 -16.66
C ALA A 151 12.15 -6.99 -17.08
N SER A 152 11.63 -7.99 -16.36
CA SER A 152 11.75 -9.39 -16.77
C SER A 152 10.75 -9.82 -17.86
N LEU A 153 9.64 -9.10 -17.99
CA LEU A 153 8.53 -9.42 -18.90
C LEU A 153 8.58 -8.65 -20.22
N GLU A 154 9.25 -7.50 -20.26
CA GLU A 154 9.38 -6.65 -21.46
C GLU A 154 10.66 -6.94 -22.27
N LYS A 155 11.16 -8.18 -22.23
CA LYS A 155 12.31 -8.64 -23.02
C LYS A 155 11.85 -9.26 -24.33
#